data_AF-A0A5K0WPT2-F1
#
_entry.id   AF-A0A5K0WPT2-F1
#
_cell.length_a   1.000
_cell.length_b   1.000
_cell.length_c   1.000
_cell.angle_alpha   90.00
_cell.angle_beta   90.00
_cell.angle_gamma   90.00
#
_symmetry.space_group_name_H-M   'P 1'
#
loop_
_entity.id
_entity.type
_entity.pdbx_description
1 polymer ?
#
loop_
_entity_poly.entity_id
_entity_poly.type
_entity_poly.pdbx_seq_one_letter_code
_entity_poly.pdbx_strand_id
1 'polypeptide(L)'
;AIEKDLWATGTVSEEYLKALNALFSNFPRLRATEPATLSIPHLVTALKTGTEATQEAALDSLFLLRQAWSACPAEVSKAQAVAAAEAIPLLQYLIQSGPPRFQEKAELLLQCLPGTLTVIIKRGNNLRQSVGNPSVYCKLTLGSTPPRQTK
;
A
#
# COMPACT_ATOMS: atom_id res chain seq x y z
N ALA A 1 -6.14 -9.81 -28.21
CA ALA A 1 -4.87 -10.21 -28.86
C ALA A 1 -3.64 -9.55 -28.20
N ILE A 2 -3.71 -8.29 -27.76
CA ILE A 2 -2.54 -7.57 -27.19
C ILE A 2 -2.24 -7.94 -25.72
N GLU A 3 -3.22 -8.38 -24.93
CA GLU A 3 -2.99 -8.74 -23.51
C GLU A 3 -2.13 -9.98 -23.33
N LYS A 4 -2.17 -10.93 -24.27
CA LYS A 4 -1.56 -12.25 -24.10
C LYS A 4 -0.06 -12.28 -24.38
N ASP A 5 0.44 -11.37 -25.22
CA ASP A 5 1.86 -11.27 -25.57
C ASP A 5 2.68 -10.43 -24.60
N LEU A 6 2.06 -9.56 -23.80
CA LEU A 6 2.77 -8.77 -22.77
C LEU A 6 3.22 -9.64 -21.59
N TRP A 7 2.59 -10.80 -21.39
CA TRP A 7 2.89 -11.74 -20.29
C TRP A 7 4.07 -12.68 -20.59
N ALA A 8 4.56 -12.72 -21.84
CA ALA A 8 5.63 -13.64 -22.26
C ALA A 8 7.05 -13.09 -21.96
N THR A 9 7.19 -11.79 -21.70
CA THR A 9 8.44 -11.16 -21.30
C THR A 9 8.36 -10.77 -19.82
N GLY A 10 9.07 -11.49 -18.95
CA GLY A 10 9.05 -11.39 -17.49
C GLY A 10 9.56 -10.09 -16.87
N THR A 11 9.38 -8.95 -17.53
CA THR A 11 9.64 -7.61 -17.05
C THR A 11 8.43 -6.75 -17.37
N VAL A 12 7.74 -6.24 -16.34
CA VAL A 12 6.72 -5.22 -16.53
C VAL A 12 7.41 -4.03 -17.20
N SER A 13 6.96 -3.63 -18.40
CA SER A 13 7.59 -2.54 -19.16
C SER A 13 7.65 -1.26 -18.32
N GLU A 14 8.84 -0.68 -18.22
CA GLU A 14 9.08 0.55 -17.47
C GLU A 14 8.31 1.73 -18.09
N GLU A 15 8.23 1.76 -19.42
CA GLU A 15 7.47 2.75 -20.19
C GLU A 15 5.98 2.65 -19.90
N TYR A 16 5.46 1.42 -19.80
CA TYR A 16 4.07 1.19 -19.42
C TYR A 16 3.75 1.77 -18.04
N LEU A 17 4.60 1.51 -17.04
CA LEU A 17 4.40 2.03 -15.68
C LEU A 17 4.53 3.55 -15.61
N LYS A 18 5.48 4.12 -16.34
CA LYS A 18 5.63 5.58 -16.47
C LYS A 18 4.38 6.21 -17.10
N ALA A 19 3.85 5.62 -18.17
CA ALA A 19 2.63 6.09 -18.81
C ALA A 19 1.42 5.98 -17.89
N LEU A 20 1.28 4.86 -17.16
CA LEU A 20 0.21 4.66 -16.20
C LEU A 20 0.26 5.68 -15.05
N ASN A 21 1.46 5.91 -14.49
CA ASN A 21 1.66 6.93 -13.46
C ASN A 21 1.31 8.33 -13.98
N ALA A 22 1.73 8.66 -15.20
CA ALA A 22 1.38 9.93 -15.84
C ALA A 22 -0.14 10.07 -16.06
N LEU A 23 -0.83 9.01 -16.49
CA LEU A 23 -2.28 9.01 -16.65
C LEU A 23 -3.00 9.26 -15.32
N PHE A 24 -2.64 8.54 -14.25
CA PHE A 24 -3.23 8.77 -12.95
C PHE A 24 -2.90 10.15 -12.39
N SER A 25 -1.69 10.65 -12.61
CA SER A 25 -1.29 11.99 -12.16
C SER A 25 -2.12 13.09 -12.82
N ASN A 26 -2.30 13.01 -14.15
CA ASN A 26 -2.98 14.06 -14.93
C ASN A 26 -4.51 13.94 -14.93
N PHE A 27 -5.05 12.73 -14.74
CA PHE A 27 -6.50 12.49 -14.85
C PHE A 27 -7.04 11.79 -13.59
N PRO A 28 -7.31 12.55 -12.48
CA PRO A 28 -7.81 11.98 -11.24
C PRO A 28 -9.09 11.16 -11.37
N ARG A 29 -9.94 11.50 -12.35
CA ARG A 29 -11.18 10.76 -12.64
C ARG A 29 -10.93 9.31 -13.08
N LEU A 30 -9.77 9.00 -13.68
CA LEU A 30 -9.45 7.63 -14.09
C LEU A 30 -9.15 6.72 -12.91
N ARG A 31 -8.74 7.28 -11.76
CA ARG A 31 -8.35 6.51 -10.57
C ARG A 31 -9.52 5.72 -9.96
N ALA A 32 -10.74 6.18 -10.17
CA ALA A 32 -11.98 5.60 -9.65
C ALA A 32 -12.69 4.67 -10.65
N THR A 33 -11.95 4.06 -11.59
CA THR A 33 -12.52 3.24 -12.67
C THR A 33 -12.15 1.77 -12.54
N GLU A 34 -12.97 0.90 -13.13
CA GLU A 34 -12.69 -0.55 -13.15
C GLU A 34 -11.34 -0.90 -13.80
N PRO A 35 -10.93 -0.29 -14.94
CA PRO A 35 -9.59 -0.53 -15.50
C PRO A 35 -8.45 -0.16 -14.53
N ALA A 36 -8.63 0.90 -13.73
CA ALA A 36 -7.65 1.26 -12.71
C ALA A 36 -7.54 0.18 -11.62
N THR A 37 -8.66 -0.44 -11.21
CA THR A 37 -8.67 -1.57 -10.28
C THR A 37 -7.90 -2.77 -10.83
N LEU A 38 -8.09 -3.11 -12.11
CA LEU A 38 -7.39 -4.22 -12.77
C LEU A 38 -5.88 -3.99 -12.94
N SER A 39 -5.42 -2.73 -12.87
CA SER A 39 -3.99 -2.41 -12.92
C SER A 39 -3.25 -2.74 -11.60
N ILE A 40 -3.96 -2.84 -10.47
CA ILE A 40 -3.35 -2.98 -9.14
C ILE A 40 -2.46 -4.23 -9.01
N PRO A 41 -2.88 -5.45 -9.41
CA PRO A 41 -2.01 -6.63 -9.34
C PRO A 41 -0.69 -6.46 -10.11
N HIS A 42 -0.71 -5.72 -11.22
CA HIS A 42 0.47 -5.42 -12.03
C HIS A 42 1.38 -4.43 -11.31
N LEU A 43 0.82 -3.41 -10.66
CA LEU A 43 1.56 -2.47 -9.82
C LEU A 43 2.21 -3.19 -8.63
N VAL A 44 1.49 -4.09 -7.96
CA VAL A 44 2.04 -4.90 -6.85
C VAL A 44 3.19 -5.79 -7.34
N THR A 45 3.04 -6.40 -8.52
CA THR A 45 4.10 -7.20 -9.14
C THR A 45 5.32 -6.35 -9.48
N ALA A 46 5.12 -5.17 -10.09
CA ALA A 46 6.19 -4.23 -10.42
C ALA A 46 6.92 -3.73 -9.16
N LEU A 47 6.19 -3.48 -8.07
CA LEU A 47 6.78 -3.13 -6.77
C LEU A 47 7.67 -4.27 -6.23
N LYS A 48 7.33 -5.52 -6.53
CA LYS A 48 8.06 -6.72 -6.06
C LYS A 48 9.33 -7.02 -6.85
N THR A 49 9.24 -7.02 -8.18
CA THR A 49 10.27 -7.57 -9.05
C THR A 49 10.91 -6.53 -9.97
N GLY A 50 10.43 -5.30 -9.94
CA GLY A 50 10.88 -4.23 -10.81
C GLY A 50 12.26 -3.67 -10.43
N THR A 51 12.85 -2.92 -11.37
CA THR A 51 13.96 -2.00 -11.07
C THR A 51 13.51 -0.91 -10.11
N GLU A 52 14.44 -0.25 -9.44
CA GLU A 52 14.14 0.86 -8.51
C GLU A 52 13.24 1.94 -9.14
N ALA A 53 13.47 2.29 -10.42
CA ALA A 53 12.63 3.25 -11.15
C ALA A 53 11.19 2.74 -11.35
N THR A 54 11.03 1.46 -11.69
CA THR A 54 9.69 0.85 -11.84
C THR A 54 8.98 0.64 -10.50
N GLN A 55 9.71 0.33 -9.43
CA GLN A 55 9.17 0.24 -8.08
C GLN A 55 8.66 1.60 -7.61
N GLU A 56 9.42 2.67 -7.87
CA GLU A 56 9.03 4.04 -7.56
C GLU A 56 7.75 4.45 -8.31
N ALA A 57 7.70 4.22 -9.63
CA ALA A 57 6.51 4.49 -10.43
C ALA A 57 5.29 3.65 -10.00
N ALA A 58 5.50 2.41 -9.58
CA ALA A 58 4.45 1.54 -9.07
C ALA A 58 3.90 2.03 -7.72
N LEU A 59 4.79 2.41 -6.80
CA LEU A 59 4.43 2.97 -5.49
C LEU A 59 3.68 4.31 -5.65
N ASP A 60 4.13 5.17 -6.57
CA ASP A 60 3.45 6.41 -6.93
C ASP A 60 2.04 6.16 -7.44
N SER A 61 1.90 5.23 -8.37
CA SER A 61 0.60 4.88 -8.96
C SER A 61 -0.37 4.34 -7.90
N LEU A 62 0.08 3.43 -7.03
CA LEU A 62 -0.73 2.91 -5.91
C LEU A 62 -1.14 4.04 -4.95
N PHE A 63 -0.23 4.97 -4.66
CA PHE A 63 -0.54 6.11 -3.79
C PHE A 63 -1.56 7.06 -4.43
N LEU A 64 -1.46 7.32 -5.74
CA LEU A 64 -2.43 8.13 -6.47
C LEU A 64 -3.82 7.49 -6.45
N LEU A 65 -3.93 6.17 -6.68
CA LEU A 65 -5.19 5.43 -6.56
C LEU A 65 -5.81 5.60 -5.17
N ARG A 66 -5.00 5.44 -4.11
CA ARG A 66 -5.42 5.65 -2.72
C ARG A 66 -6.00 7.04 -2.47
N GLN A 67 -5.46 8.10 -3.09
CA GLN A 67 -5.99 9.46 -2.91
C GLN A 67 -7.42 9.62 -3.41
N ALA A 68 -7.88 8.77 -4.35
CA ALA A 68 -9.24 8.85 -4.90
C ALA A 68 -10.27 8.06 -4.07
N TRP A 69 -9.86 7.22 -3.12
CA TRP A 69 -10.77 6.30 -2.41
C TRP A 69 -11.88 6.98 -1.62
N SER A 70 -11.64 8.18 -1.08
CA SER A 70 -12.67 8.94 -0.34
C SER A 70 -13.74 9.55 -1.24
N ALA A 71 -13.49 9.65 -2.55
CA ALA A 71 -14.36 10.29 -3.53
C ALA A 71 -14.92 9.31 -4.59
N CYS A 72 -14.53 8.03 -4.56
CA CYS A 72 -15.04 7.02 -5.49
C CYS A 72 -16.21 6.21 -4.88
N PRO A 73 -16.99 5.48 -5.70
CA PRO A 73 -17.98 4.53 -5.19
C PRO A 73 -17.35 3.55 -4.19
N ALA A 74 -18.09 3.20 -3.14
CA ALA A 74 -17.59 2.39 -2.02
C ALA A 74 -17.11 1.00 -2.48
N GLU A 75 -17.75 0.45 -3.51
CA GLU A 75 -17.43 -0.83 -4.11
C GLU A 75 -16.07 -0.78 -4.81
N VAL A 76 -15.78 0.32 -5.51
CA VAL A 76 -14.50 0.53 -6.19
C VAL A 76 -13.37 0.75 -5.18
N SER A 77 -13.55 1.63 -4.19
CA SER A 77 -12.52 1.82 -3.14
C SER A 77 -12.24 0.54 -2.39
N LYS A 78 -13.29 -0.24 -2.04
CA LYS A 78 -13.14 -1.53 -1.38
C LYS A 78 -12.38 -2.53 -2.27
N ALA A 79 -12.74 -2.66 -3.54
CA ALA A 79 -12.07 -3.57 -4.46
C ALA A 79 -10.59 -3.20 -4.63
N GLN A 80 -10.29 -1.90 -4.81
CA GLN A 80 -8.92 -1.42 -4.93
C GLN A 80 -8.12 -1.62 -3.64
N ALA A 81 -8.69 -1.32 -2.48
CA ALA A 81 -8.01 -1.50 -1.20
C ALA A 81 -7.73 -2.98 -0.90
N VAL A 82 -8.65 -3.89 -1.25
CA VAL A 82 -8.43 -5.34 -1.15
C VAL A 82 -7.34 -5.80 -2.11
N ALA A 83 -7.35 -5.37 -3.37
CA ALA A 83 -6.32 -5.74 -4.34
C ALA A 83 -4.93 -5.20 -3.92
N ALA A 84 -4.88 -3.99 -3.36
CA ALA A 84 -3.63 -3.38 -2.89
C ALA A 84 -3.11 -3.99 -1.57
N ALA A 85 -3.96 -4.70 -0.80
CA ALA A 85 -3.56 -5.37 0.43
C ALA A 85 -2.49 -6.47 0.20
N GLU A 86 -2.42 -7.03 -1.01
CA GLU A 86 -1.35 -7.96 -1.40
C GLU A 86 0.06 -7.32 -1.35
N ALA A 87 0.14 -5.98 -1.36
CA ALA A 87 1.40 -5.26 -1.18
C ALA A 87 1.85 -5.14 0.29
N ILE A 88 1.03 -5.50 1.28
CA ILE A 88 1.32 -5.26 2.70
C ILE A 88 2.71 -5.75 3.13
N PRO A 89 3.14 -7.01 2.84
CA PRO A 89 4.47 -7.47 3.24
C PRO A 89 5.59 -6.66 2.58
N LEU A 90 5.38 -6.21 1.34
CA LEU A 90 6.34 -5.39 0.61
C LEU A 90 6.43 -3.98 1.17
N LEU A 91 5.29 -3.36 1.49
CA LEU A 91 5.27 -2.02 2.08
C LEU A 91 5.97 -2.03 3.44
N GLN A 92 5.74 -3.07 4.26
CA GLN A 92 6.46 -3.26 5.52
C GLN A 92 7.98 -3.40 5.31
N TYR A 93 8.41 -4.17 4.32
CA TYR A 93 9.82 -4.27 3.94
C TYR A 93 10.40 -2.92 3.49
N LEU A 94 9.69 -2.18 2.63
CA LEU A 94 10.15 -0.89 2.12
C LEU A 94 10.30 0.16 3.23
N ILE A 95 9.40 0.16 4.22
CA ILE A 95 9.50 1.04 5.40
C ILE A 95 10.74 0.71 6.22
N GLN A 96 11.08 -0.57 6.37
CA GLN A 96 12.19 -1.02 7.23
C GLN A 96 13.56 -0.97 6.54
N SER A 97 13.61 -1.25 5.25
CA SER A 97 14.87 -1.53 4.54
C SER A 97 14.92 -0.95 3.12
N GLY A 98 13.83 -0.35 2.65
CA GLY A 98 13.79 0.29 1.33
C GLY A 98 14.49 1.66 1.30
N PRO A 99 14.69 2.22 0.09
CA PRO A 99 15.24 3.57 -0.08
C PRO A 99 14.44 4.60 0.73
N PRO A 100 15.09 5.58 1.41
CA PRO A 100 14.39 6.55 2.25
C PRO A 100 13.21 7.27 1.58
N ARG A 101 13.34 7.56 0.28
CA ARG A 101 12.29 8.22 -0.51
C ARG A 101 11.03 7.38 -0.73
N PHE A 102 11.07 6.07 -0.46
CA PHE A 102 9.90 5.19 -0.56
C PHE A 102 9.13 5.11 0.76
N GLN A 103 9.82 5.33 1.90
CA GLN A 103 9.33 4.98 3.23
C GLN A 103 8.06 5.74 3.60
N GLU A 104 8.04 7.07 3.43
CA GLU A 104 6.87 7.89 3.77
C GLU A 104 5.63 7.47 2.98
N LYS A 105 5.78 7.27 1.66
CA LYS A 105 4.69 6.88 0.78
C LYS A 105 4.21 5.45 1.08
N ALA A 106 5.14 4.53 1.35
CA ALA A 106 4.83 3.17 1.75
C ALA A 106 4.09 3.13 3.08
N GLU A 107 4.48 3.93 4.06
CA GLU A 107 3.81 4.04 5.36
C GLU A 107 2.39 4.59 5.23
N LEU A 108 2.21 5.69 4.50
CA LEU A 108 0.89 6.28 4.27
C LEU A 108 -0.06 5.34 3.52
N LEU A 109 0.48 4.59 2.55
CA LEU A 109 -0.30 3.58 1.83
C LEU A 109 -0.68 2.43 2.78
N LEU A 110 0.29 1.89 3.52
CA LEU A 110 0.08 0.78 4.46
C LEU A 110 -1.03 1.10 5.48
N GLN A 111 -1.03 2.29 6.06
CA GLN A 111 -2.03 2.72 7.05
C GLN A 111 -3.47 2.73 6.52
N CYS A 112 -3.66 2.74 5.20
CA CYS A 112 -4.98 2.79 4.57
C CYS A 112 -5.47 1.43 4.08
N LEU A 113 -4.65 0.38 4.15
CA LEU A 113 -4.98 -0.94 3.64
C LEU A 113 -5.74 -1.78 4.68
N PRO A 114 -6.74 -2.57 4.25
CA PRO A 114 -7.41 -3.51 5.13
C PRO A 114 -6.41 -4.57 5.63
N GLY A 115 -6.62 -5.05 6.86
CA GLY A 115 -5.73 -6.04 7.47
C GLY A 115 -4.44 -5.46 8.09
N THR A 116 -4.27 -4.13 8.07
CA THR A 116 -3.16 -3.46 8.76
C THR A 116 -3.57 -2.92 10.12
N LEU A 117 -2.67 -3.02 11.08
CA LEU A 117 -2.80 -2.44 12.41
C LEU A 117 -1.55 -1.60 12.70
N THR A 118 -1.69 -0.28 12.69
CA THR A 118 -0.60 0.63 13.05
C THR A 118 -0.69 1.00 14.52
N VAL A 119 0.38 0.76 15.26
CA VAL A 119 0.49 1.07 16.69
C VAL A 119 1.64 2.06 16.91
N ILE A 120 1.30 3.27 17.38
CA ILE A 120 2.30 4.30 17.72
C ILE A 120 2.45 4.37 19.25
N ILE A 121 3.62 3.97 19.75
CA ILE A 121 3.95 4.05 21.19
C ILE A 121 4.76 5.32 21.44
N LYS A 122 4.09 6.42 21.85
CA LYS A 122 4.75 7.72 22.05
C LYS A 122 5.74 7.76 23.23
N ARG A 123 5.56 6.92 24.26
CA ARG A 123 6.45 6.81 25.42
C ARG A 123 6.23 5.48 26.15
N GLY A 124 7.25 4.61 26.17
CA GLY A 124 7.27 3.41 26.99
C GLY A 124 7.74 3.71 28.41
N ASN A 125 6.85 4.19 29.29
CA ASN A 125 7.20 4.31 30.71
C ASN A 125 7.24 2.91 31.34
N ASN A 126 8.36 2.56 31.98
CA ASN A 126 8.60 1.29 32.69
C ASN A 126 9.00 0.05 31.86
N LEU A 127 9.71 0.21 30.73
CA LEU A 127 10.48 -0.91 30.11
C LEU A 127 11.72 -1.29 30.94
N ARG A 128 11.66 -1.22 32.28
CA ARG A 128 12.70 -1.77 33.14
C ARG A 128 12.51 -3.28 33.19
N GLN A 129 13.59 -4.01 32.96
CA GLN A 129 13.67 -5.46 33.06
C GLN A 129 13.12 -5.93 34.42
N SER A 130 11.84 -6.33 34.44
CA SER A 130 11.26 -7.07 35.55
C SER A 130 11.83 -8.48 35.49
N VAL A 131 12.86 -8.74 36.29
CA VAL A 131 13.29 -10.10 36.57
C VAL A 131 12.17 -10.71 37.43
N GLY A 132 11.27 -11.47 36.79
CA GLY A 132 10.28 -12.29 37.51
C GLY A 132 8.83 -12.22 37.05
N ASN A 133 8.38 -11.19 36.32
CA ASN A 133 7.07 -11.21 35.65
C ASN A 133 6.90 -10.06 34.63
N PRO A 134 6.71 -10.32 33.32
CA PRO A 134 6.56 -9.28 32.31
C PRO A 134 5.11 -8.86 32.14
N SER A 135 4.68 -7.77 32.77
CA SER A 135 3.39 -7.13 32.46
C SER A 135 3.60 -5.67 32.04
N VAL A 136 4.25 -5.49 30.90
CA VAL A 136 4.24 -4.22 30.17
C VAL A 136 2.92 -4.15 29.42
N TYR A 137 2.04 -3.21 29.78
CA TYR A 137 0.80 -2.97 29.02
C TYR A 137 0.93 -1.71 28.17
N CYS A 138 0.55 -1.80 26.89
CA CYS A 138 0.45 -0.66 25.98
C CYS A 138 -1.02 -0.37 25.68
N LYS A 139 -1.48 0.86 25.94
CA LYS A 139 -2.82 1.30 25.54
C LYS A 139 -2.84 1.59 24.04
N LEU A 140 -3.54 0.74 23.29
CA LEU A 140 -3.75 0.90 21.85
C LEU A 140 -4.97 1.79 21.59
N THR A 141 -4.84 2.77 20.69
CA THR A 141 -5.98 3.55 20.17
C THR A 141 -6.08 3.27 18.69
N LEU A 142 -7.11 2.51 18.28
CA LEU A 142 -7.34 2.13 16.89
C LEU A 142 -8.04 3.27 16.14
N GLY A 143 -7.44 3.75 15.06
CA GLY A 143 -8.02 4.80 14.21
C GLY A 143 -8.78 4.24 13.01
N SER A 144 -9.92 4.87 12.69
CA SER A 144 -10.74 4.78 11.47
C SER A 144 -11.73 3.61 11.25
N THR A 145 -12.11 2.86 12.28
CA THR A 145 -13.38 2.10 12.28
C THR A 145 -14.04 2.14 13.67
N PRO A 146 -15.38 1.97 13.80
CA PRO A 146 -16.02 1.81 15.09
C PRO A 146 -15.36 0.66 15.86
N PRO A 147 -15.08 0.82 17.16
CA PRO A 147 -14.46 -0.23 17.98
C PRO A 147 -15.25 -1.54 17.84
N ARG A 148 -14.57 -2.63 17.46
CA ARG A 148 -15.15 -3.98 17.49
C ARG A 148 -14.46 -4.79 18.57
N GLN A 149 -15.26 -5.45 19.40
CA GLN A 149 -14.78 -6.42 20.37
C GLN A 149 -14.17 -7.61 19.63
N THR A 150 -12.92 -7.95 19.92
CA THR A 150 -12.32 -9.23 19.50
C THR A 150 -12.68 -10.28 20.55
N LYS A 151 -13.05 -11.48 20.09
CA LYS A 151 -13.23 -12.66 20.95
C LYS A 151 -11.89 -13.16 21.49
#